data_AF-A0A926N8E5-F1
#
_entry.id   AF-A0A926N8E5-F1
#
_cell.length_a   1.000
_cell.length_b   1.000
_cell.length_c   1.000
_cell.angle_alpha   90.00
_cell.angle_beta   90.00
_cell.angle_gamma   90.00
#
_symmetry.space_group_name_H-M   'P 1'
#
loop_
_entity.id
_entity.type
_entity.pdbx_description
1 polymer ?
#
loop_
_entity_poly.entity_id
_entity_poly.type
_entity_poly.pdbx_seq_one_letter_code
_entity_poly.pdbx_strand_id
1 'polypeptide(L)'
;MMHLQITGTSPQVQTFLCDLEHRKQVEVVEKSCPSFIDDKHRLVRIDCHIKHLPARRQTNITLRTTDGKSIHFPLLDVIQVEISPGVKLLTGRVTDVFS
;
A
#
# COMPACT_ATOMS: atom_id res chain seq x y z
N MET A 1 -1.49 7.65 15.20
CA MET A 1 -2.47 8.07 14.17
C MET A 1 -2.00 9.39 13.61
N MET A 2 -2.09 9.62 12.30
CA MET A 2 -1.61 10.84 11.64
C MET A 2 -2.77 11.52 10.92
N HIS A 3 -2.82 12.85 10.99
CA HIS A 3 -3.74 13.67 10.23
C HIS A 3 -3.05 14.13 8.94
N LEU A 4 -3.70 13.96 7.81
CA LEU A 4 -3.23 14.32 6.48
C LEU A 4 -4.22 15.27 5.83
N GLN A 5 -3.75 16.46 5.51
CA GLN A 5 -4.51 17.41 4.71
C GLN A 5 -3.96 17.40 3.29
N ILE A 6 -4.84 17.11 2.34
CA ILE A 6 -4.50 16.96 0.93
C ILE A 6 -5.21 18.07 0.16
N THR A 7 -4.47 18.85 -0.61
CA THR A 7 -5.02 19.94 -1.45
C THR A 7 -4.50 19.79 -2.87
N GLY A 8 -5.41 19.91 -3.84
CA GLY A 8 -5.07 19.83 -5.26
C GLY A 8 -6.32 19.85 -6.13
N THR A 9 -6.16 19.64 -7.44
CA THR A 9 -7.34 19.43 -8.30
C THR A 9 -8.03 18.11 -7.96
N SER A 10 -9.34 18.01 -8.18
CA SER A 10 -10.09 16.77 -7.93
C SER A 10 -9.43 15.50 -8.49
N PRO A 11 -8.93 15.47 -9.76
CA PRO A 11 -8.21 14.31 -10.28
C PRO A 11 -6.92 13.98 -9.52
N GLN A 12 -6.11 14.98 -9.17
CA GLN A 12 -4.85 14.77 -8.44
C GLN A 12 -5.10 14.21 -7.03
N VAL A 13 -6.10 14.76 -6.34
CA VAL A 13 -6.48 14.30 -5.00
C VAL A 13 -7.01 12.87 -5.06
N GLN A 14 -7.81 12.54 -6.06
CA GLN A 14 -8.32 11.17 -6.23
C GLN A 14 -7.20 10.17 -6.53
N THR A 15 -6.26 10.50 -7.42
CA THR A 15 -5.09 9.65 -7.69
C THR A 15 -4.26 9.42 -6.44
N PHE A 16 -3.98 10.48 -5.67
CA PHE A 16 -3.23 10.36 -4.43
C PHE A 16 -3.93 9.45 -3.40
N LEU A 17 -5.25 9.58 -3.25
CA LEU A 17 -6.02 8.74 -2.34
C LEU A 17 -6.03 7.28 -2.78
N CYS A 18 -6.20 7.02 -4.06
CA CYS A 18 -6.05 5.67 -4.60
C CYS A 18 -4.67 5.09 -4.27
N ASP A 19 -3.59 5.83 -4.54
CA ASP A 19 -2.23 5.37 -4.22
C ASP A 19 -2.01 5.15 -2.72
N LEU A 20 -2.66 5.97 -1.87
CA LEU A 20 -2.59 5.86 -0.42
C LEU A 20 -3.29 4.60 0.09
N GLU A 21 -4.47 4.28 -0.44
CA GLU A 21 -5.26 3.10 -0.08
C GLU A 21 -4.62 1.78 -0.54
N HIS A 22 -3.86 1.79 -1.64
CA HIS A 22 -3.14 0.61 -2.12
C HIS A 22 -1.88 0.28 -1.32
N ARG A 23 -1.42 1.17 -0.43
CA ARG A 23 -0.23 0.93 0.41
C ARG A 23 -0.59 0.08 1.62
N LYS A 24 -0.10 -1.15 1.68
CA LYS A 24 -0.33 -2.08 2.81
C LYS A 24 0.01 -1.49 4.19
N GLN A 25 0.99 -0.59 4.24
CA GLN A 25 1.43 0.09 5.47
C GLN A 25 0.57 1.27 5.89
N VAL A 26 -0.43 1.66 5.10
CA VAL A 26 -1.34 2.75 5.43
C VAL A 26 -2.75 2.20 5.53
N GLU A 27 -3.44 2.56 6.60
CA GLU A 27 -4.87 2.32 6.75
C GLU A 27 -5.56 3.68 6.88
N VAL A 28 -6.42 4.02 5.92
CA VAL A 28 -7.27 5.20 5.99
C VAL A 28 -8.43 4.88 6.94
N VAL A 29 -8.45 5.52 8.10
CA VAL A 29 -9.44 5.29 9.15
C VAL A 29 -10.68 6.14 8.92
N GLU A 30 -10.46 7.38 8.48
CA GLU A 30 -11.51 8.35 8.23
C GLU A 30 -11.08 9.30 7.12
N LYS A 31 -12.06 9.72 6.31
CA LYS A 31 -11.89 10.66 5.21
C LYS A 31 -13.07 11.62 5.21
N SER A 32 -12.80 12.92 5.20
CA SER A 32 -13.84 13.94 5.02
C SER A 32 -14.33 14.02 3.57
N CYS A 33 -15.54 14.54 3.39
CA CYS A 33 -16.02 14.91 2.06
C CYS A 33 -15.12 16.02 1.46
N PRO A 34 -14.87 16.02 0.15
CA PRO A 34 -14.11 17.08 -0.50
C PRO A 34 -14.77 18.44 -0.26
N SER A 35 -13.97 19.39 0.22
CA SER A 35 -14.36 20.80 0.31
C SER A 35 -13.78 21.55 -0.88
N PHE A 36 -14.62 22.29 -1.61
CA PHE A 36 -14.15 23.16 -2.68
C PHE A 36 -13.52 24.40 -2.07
N ILE A 37 -12.24 24.62 -2.38
CA ILE A 37 -11.51 25.82 -1.99
C ILE A 37 -11.65 26.89 -3.07
N ASP A 38 -11.70 26.45 -4.33
CA ASP A 38 -11.87 27.32 -5.49
C ASP A 38 -12.57 26.57 -6.63
N ASP A 39 -13.78 27.01 -6.97
CA ASP A 39 -14.59 26.42 -8.05
C ASP A 39 -14.03 26.71 -9.44
N LYS A 40 -13.36 27.86 -9.65
CA LYS A 40 -12.78 28.22 -10.95
C LYS A 40 -11.58 27.35 -11.28
N HIS A 41 -10.76 27.05 -10.28
CA HIS A 41 -9.56 26.21 -10.44
C HIS A 41 -9.79 24.74 -10.05
N ARG A 42 -11.02 24.39 -9.67
CA ARG A 42 -11.43 23.04 -9.23
C ARG A 42 -10.50 22.48 -8.14
N LEU A 43 -10.06 23.37 -7.25
CA LEU A 43 -9.22 23.00 -6.12
C LEU A 43 -10.09 22.47 -5.00
N VAL A 44 -9.74 21.27 -4.54
CA VAL A 44 -10.42 20.59 -3.45
C VAL A 44 -9.44 20.32 -2.31
N ARG A 45 -9.96 20.32 -1.09
CA ARG A 45 -9.27 19.89 0.12
C ARG A 45 -10.00 18.73 0.75
N ILE A 46 -9.23 17.74 1.16
CA ILE A 46 -9.69 16.57 1.92
C ILE A 46 -8.79 16.42 3.14
N ASP A 47 -9.41 16.10 4.27
CA ASP A 47 -8.74 15.77 5.51
C ASP A 47 -8.92 14.26 5.78
N CYS A 48 -7.82 13.59 6.10
CA CYS A 48 -7.76 12.15 6.30
C CYS A 48 -7.08 11.83 7.63
N HIS A 49 -7.63 10.85 8.35
CA HIS A 49 -6.96 10.22 9.47
C HIS A 49 -6.40 8.87 9.03
N ILE A 50 -5.09 8.68 9.18
CA ILE A 50 -4.43 7.44 8.79
C ILE A 50 -3.69 6.78 9.96
N LYS A 51 -3.61 5.45 9.92
CA LYS A 51 -2.68 4.66 10.72
C LYS A 51 -1.52 4.21 9.84
N HIS A 52 -0.30 4.44 10.32
CA HIS A 52 0.90 3.87 9.72
C HIS A 52 1.21 2.54 10.41
N LEU A 53 1.22 1.47 9.64
CA LEU A 53 1.35 0.08 10.07
C LEU A 53 2.51 -0.59 9.31
N PRO A 54 3.76 -0.21 9.60
CA PRO A 54 4.93 -0.66 8.83
C PRO A 54 5.11 -2.18 8.83
N ALA A 55 4.65 -2.87 9.87
CA ALA A 55 4.67 -4.33 9.95
C ALA A 55 3.89 -5.02 8.81
N ARG A 56 2.86 -4.37 8.25
CA ARG A 56 2.07 -4.91 7.12
C ARG A 56 2.82 -4.94 5.79
N ARG A 57 4.01 -4.31 5.72
CA ARG A 57 4.88 -4.39 4.54
C ARG A 57 5.53 -5.75 4.40
N GLN A 58 5.78 -6.43 5.52
CA GLN A 58 6.39 -7.74 5.51
C GLN A 58 5.35 -8.82 5.19
N THR A 59 5.67 -9.66 4.21
CA THR A 59 4.92 -10.86 3.86
C THR A 59 5.87 -12.05 3.95
N ASN A 60 5.50 -13.08 4.72
CA ASN A 60 6.28 -14.30 4.82
C ASN A 60 5.83 -15.29 3.74
N ILE A 61 6.68 -15.50 2.75
CA ILE A 61 6.44 -16.50 1.70
C ILE A 61 6.91 -17.85 2.20
N THR A 62 6.07 -18.87 2.04
CA THR A 62 6.39 -20.25 2.44
C THR A 62 6.37 -21.13 1.20
N LEU A 63 7.51 -21.74 0.88
CA LEU A 63 7.62 -22.79 -0.12
C LEU A 63 7.66 -24.14 0.57
N ARG A 64 6.79 -25.06 0.17
CA ARG A 64 6.80 -26.45 0.64
C ARG A 64 7.44 -27.33 -0.42
N THR A 65 8.46 -28.08 -0.04
CA THR A 65 9.12 -29.06 -0.90
C THR A 65 8.35 -30.38 -0.90
N THR A 66 8.64 -31.25 -1.87
CA THR A 66 8.00 -32.56 -1.99
C THR A 66 8.30 -33.51 -0.83
N ASP A 67 9.42 -33.30 -0.13
CA ASP A 67 9.80 -34.03 1.09
C ASP A 67 9.21 -33.42 2.38
N GLY A 68 8.29 -32.44 2.26
CA GLY A 68 7.55 -31.86 3.37
C GLY A 68 8.28 -30.75 4.13
N LYS A 69 9.50 -30.37 3.73
CA LYS A 69 10.21 -29.24 4.33
C LYS A 69 9.57 -27.92 3.90
N SER A 70 9.67 -26.92 4.76
CA SER A 70 9.21 -25.56 4.49
C SER A 70 10.38 -24.60 4.46
N ILE A 71 10.45 -23.77 3.43
CA ILE A 71 11.41 -22.68 3.31
C ILE A 71 10.64 -21.37 3.46
N HIS A 72 11.08 -20.52 4.36
CA HIS A 72 10.42 -19.25 4.68
C HIS A 72 11.27 -18.07 4.22
N PHE A 73 10.65 -17.15 3.48
CA PHE A 73 11.29 -15.93 2.97
C PHE A 73 10.49 -14.72 3.45
N PRO A 74 10.98 -13.95 4.43
CA PRO A 74 10.38 -12.67 4.77
C PRO A 74 10.72 -11.66 3.68
N LEU A 75 9.71 -11.15 2.99
CA LEU A 75 9.87 -10.17 1.92
C LEU A 75 9.07 -8.91 2.25
N LEU A 76 9.63 -7.74 1.96
CA LEU A 76 8.97 -6.45 2.06
C LEU A 76 8.28 -6.08 0.74
N ASP A 77 7.09 -5.48 0.85
CA ASP A 77 6.30 -4.92 -0.26
C ASP A 77 6.05 -5.94 -1.37
N VAL A 78 5.68 -7.16 -0.99
CA VAL A 78 5.47 -8.25 -1.95
C VAL A 78 4.33 -7.92 -2.92
N ILE A 79 4.64 -8.07 -4.21
CA ILE A 79 3.71 -8.11 -5.34
C ILE A 79 3.64 -9.56 -5.83
N GLN A 80 2.42 -10.04 -6.12
CA GLN A 80 2.16 -11.38 -6.63
C GLN A 80 1.31 -11.29 -7.89
N VAL A 81 1.71 -12.02 -8.93
CA VAL A 81 0.96 -12.15 -10.18
C VAL A 81 0.93 -13.61 -10.60
N GLU A 82 -0.21 -14.10 -11.11
CA GLU A 82 -0.30 -15.41 -11.76
C GLU A 82 0.04 -15.25 -13.25
N ILE A 83 1.07 -15.96 -13.71
CA ILE A 83 1.59 -15.83 -15.09
C ILE A 83 1.12 -16.96 -16.00
N SER A 84 0.72 -18.09 -15.42
CA SER A 84 0.03 -19.21 -16.06
C SER A 84 -0.67 -20.03 -14.98
N PRO A 85 -1.63 -20.93 -15.33
CA PRO A 85 -2.38 -21.68 -14.34
C PRO A 85 -1.48 -22.40 -13.33
N GLY A 86 -1.55 -21.98 -12.06
CA GLY A 86 -0.75 -22.56 -10.98
C GLY A 86 0.68 -22.03 -10.86
N VAL A 87 1.12 -21.12 -11.73
CA VAL A 87 2.45 -20.49 -11.67
C VAL A 87 2.31 -19.03 -11.23
N LYS A 88 2.86 -18.73 -10.05
CA LYS A 88 2.86 -17.39 -9.47
C LYS A 88 4.26 -16.80 -9.49
N LEU A 89 4.38 -15.59 -10.02
CA LEU A 89 5.54 -14.74 -9.86
C LEU A 89 5.36 -13.90 -8.60
N LEU A 90 6.31 -13.99 -7.67
CA LEU A 90 6.38 -13.13 -6.50
C LEU A 90 7.64 -12.29 -6.58
N THR A 91 7.51 -10.99 -6.31
CA THR A 91 8.64 -10.06 -6.20
C THR A 91 8.49 -9.21 -4.96
N GLY A 92 9.61 -8.86 -4.34
CA GLY A 92 9.65 -8.08 -3.11
C GLY A 92 11.09 -7.70 -2.77
N ARG A 93 11.26 -6.96 -1.67
CA ARG A 93 12.58 -6.54 -1.18
C ARG A 93 13.02 -7.40 0.00
N VAL A 94 14.27 -7.82 0.00
CA VAL A 94 14.96 -8.35 1.19
C VAL A 94 15.86 -7.24 1.72
N THR A 95 15.94 -7.14 3.04
CA THR A 95 16.94 -6.31 3.70
C THR A 95 17.80 -7.23 4.54
N ASP A 96 19.08 -7.34 4.19
CA ASP A 96 20.08 -7.91 5.06
C ASP A 96 20.71 -6.76 5.84
N VAL A 97 20.50 -6.73 7.15
CA VAL A 97 21.05 -5.70 8.03
C VAL A 97 22.48 -6.02 8.47
N PHE A 98 23.03 -7.16 8.07
CA PHE A 98 24.37 -7.62 8.43
C PHE A 98 25.31 -7.78 7.22
N SER A 99 24.87 -7.40 6.01
CA SER A 99 25.70 -7.33 4.79
C SER A 99 26.43 -6.00 4.64
#